data_AF-A0A536SQM4-F1
#
_entry.id   AF-A0A536SQM4-F1
#
_cell.length_a   1.000
_cell.length_b   1.000
_cell.length_c   1.000
_cell.angle_alpha   90.00
_cell.angle_beta   90.00
_cell.angle_gamma   90.00
#
_symmetry.space_group_name_H-M   'P 1'
#
loop_
_entity.id
_entity.type
_entity.pdbx_description
1 polymer ?
#
loop_
_entity_poly.entity_id
_entity_poly.type
_entity_poly.pdbx_seq_one_letter_code
_entity_poly.pdbx_strand_id
1 'polypeptide(L)'
;AGVSIAAAKGAATTLFLQRTLKEAQVVQADNEPAAFALIKDGKAQVYAQNRYMLLGLADALPGARVLEDRFSAAEMCLVVPKGRTAALAYVTEFVEQSKRSGTVQRAIDEAKLRGVSVAPAAPPRENLTPGRGY
;
A
#
# COMPACT_ATOMS: atom_id res chain seq x y z
N ALA A 1 28.33 6.42 -2.91
CA ALA A 1 27.27 7.19 -3.61
C ALA A 1 25.93 6.61 -3.17
N GLY A 2 25.00 7.44 -2.68
CA GLY A 2 23.71 6.98 -2.14
C GLY A 2 22.64 6.83 -3.22
N VAL A 3 21.66 5.95 -2.99
CA VAL A 3 20.52 5.72 -3.87
C VAL A 3 19.50 6.85 -3.72
N SER A 4 19.00 7.43 -4.82
CA SER A 4 17.92 8.42 -4.79
C SER A 4 16.56 7.81 -5.10
N ILE A 5 15.58 8.08 -4.23
CA ILE A 5 14.24 7.49 -4.26
C ILE A 5 13.21 8.61 -4.38
N ALA A 6 12.52 8.70 -5.51
CA ALA A 6 11.39 9.61 -5.68
C ALA A 6 10.17 9.13 -4.87
N ALA A 7 9.48 10.05 -4.19
CA ALA A 7 8.22 9.79 -3.51
C ALA A 7 7.39 11.06 -3.35
N ALA A 8 6.06 10.96 -3.28
CA ALA A 8 5.20 12.13 -3.09
C ALA A 8 5.23 12.63 -1.64
N LYS A 9 5.26 13.95 -1.46
CA LYS A 9 5.23 14.59 -0.15
C LYS A 9 3.96 14.23 0.60
N GLY A 10 4.09 13.90 1.90
CA GLY A 10 2.97 13.55 2.76
C GLY A 10 2.39 12.14 2.57
N ALA A 11 2.81 11.39 1.55
CA ALA A 11 2.41 9.99 1.40
C ALA A 11 2.96 9.13 2.56
N ALA A 12 2.17 8.14 3.00
CA ALA A 12 2.59 7.20 4.05
C ALA A 12 3.91 6.49 3.71
N THR A 13 4.10 6.14 2.43
CA THR A 13 5.35 5.60 1.89
C THR A 13 6.54 6.51 2.19
N THR A 14 6.41 7.81 1.93
CA THR A 14 7.47 8.80 2.13
C THR A 14 7.82 8.94 3.60
N LEU A 15 6.81 9.05 4.47
CA LEU A 15 7.01 9.12 5.92
C LEU A 15 7.72 7.88 6.46
N PHE A 16 7.39 6.70 5.96
CA PHE A 16 8.06 5.45 6.33
C PHE A 16 9.52 5.44 5.88
N LEU A 17 9.79 5.72 4.60
CA LEU A 17 11.14 5.66 4.05
C LEU A 17 12.08 6.67 4.72
N GLN A 18 11.62 7.88 5.03
CA GLN A 18 12.41 8.89 5.75
C GLN A 18 12.79 8.45 7.17
N ARG A 19 11.99 7.60 7.82
CA ARG A 19 12.27 7.08 9.17
C ARG A 19 13.19 5.86 9.15
N THR A 20 13.16 5.08 8.06
CA THR A 20 13.80 3.77 8.02
C THR A 20 15.11 3.76 7.24
N LEU A 21 15.21 4.54 6.15
CA LEU A 21 16.40 4.56 5.31
C LEU A 21 17.43 5.57 5.82
N LYS A 22 18.68 5.12 5.98
CA LYS A 22 19.80 5.94 6.47
C LYS A 22 20.82 6.29 5.38
N GLU A 23 20.98 5.41 4.41
CA GLU A 23 22.00 5.49 3.36
C GLU A 23 21.44 5.93 1.99
N ALA A 24 20.12 6.16 1.90
CA ALA A 24 19.42 6.56 0.69
C ALA A 24 18.73 7.91 0.88
N GLN A 25 18.65 8.68 -0.21
CA GLN A 25 18.01 9.99 -0.21
C GLN A 25 16.60 9.89 -0.77
N VAL A 26 15.60 10.31 0.01
CA VAL A 26 14.22 10.43 -0.46
C VAL A 26 14.04 11.80 -1.10
N VAL A 27 13.85 11.84 -2.43
CA VAL A 27 13.55 13.05 -3.20
C VAL A 27 12.04 13.23 -3.24
N GLN A 28 11.54 14.22 -2.49
CA GLN A 28 10.11 14.48 -2.40
C GLN A 28 9.62 15.35 -3.56
N ALA A 29 8.52 14.96 -4.19
CA ALA A 29 7.77 15.79 -5.13
C ALA A 29 6.41 16.19 -4.54
N ASP A 30 5.76 17.21 -5.11
CA ASP A 30 4.51 17.74 -4.54
C ASP A 30 3.32 16.76 -4.58
N ASN A 31 3.34 15.80 -5.51
CA ASN A 31 2.31 14.80 -5.70
C ASN A 31 2.84 13.57 -6.45
N GLU A 32 1.98 12.55 -6.62
CA GLU A 32 2.37 11.28 -7.26
C GLU A 32 2.79 11.43 -8.72
N PRO A 33 2.05 12.13 -9.60
CA PRO A 33 2.51 12.38 -10.96
C PRO A 33 3.89 13.06 -11.03
N ALA A 34 4.14 14.06 -10.17
CA ALA A 34 5.42 14.74 -10.11
C ALA A 34 6.55 13.82 -9.63
N ALA A 35 6.28 12.94 -8.66
CA ALA A 35 7.25 11.95 -8.19
C ALA A 35 7.58 10.92 -9.28
N PHE A 36 6.58 10.45 -10.03
CA PHE A 36 6.80 9.55 -11.17
C PHE A 36 7.59 10.22 -12.30
N ALA A 37 7.38 11.52 -12.54
CA ALA A 37 8.18 12.27 -13.51
C ALA A 37 9.67 12.29 -13.15
N LEU A 38 10.05 12.30 -11.86
CA LEU A 38 11.45 12.30 -11.45
C LEU A 38 12.21 11.04 -11.90
N ILE A 39 11.60 9.85 -11.81
CA ILE A 39 12.25 8.62 -12.30
C ILE A 39 12.28 8.59 -13.83
N LYS A 40 11.21 9.06 -14.50
CA LYS A 40 11.13 9.13 -15.96
C LYS A 40 12.21 10.06 -16.55
N ASP A 41 12.47 11.17 -15.88
CA ASP A 41 13.47 12.19 -16.26
C ASP A 41 14.90 11.81 -15.84
N GLY A 42 15.11 10.66 -15.18
CA GLY A 42 16.42 10.25 -14.65
C GLY A 42 16.92 11.09 -13.47
N LYS A 43 16.04 11.90 -12.85
CA LYS A 43 16.33 12.71 -11.65
C LYS A 43 16.25 11.89 -10.37
N ALA A 44 15.69 10.68 -10.42
CA ALA A 44 15.72 9.68 -9.37
C ALA A 44 16.03 8.29 -9.93
N GLN A 45 16.66 7.44 -9.13
CA GLN A 45 17.02 6.07 -9.53
C GLN A 45 15.91 5.06 -9.23
N VAL A 46 15.08 5.34 -8.24
CA VAL A 46 13.98 4.49 -7.79
C VAL A 46 12.74 5.36 -7.54
N TYR A 47 11.54 4.79 -7.70
CA TYR A 47 10.27 5.41 -7.32
C TYR A 47 9.54 4.54 -6.32
N ALA A 48 9.10 5.12 -5.21
CA ALA A 48 8.41 4.40 -4.15
C ALA A 48 6.91 4.69 -4.15
N GLN A 49 6.11 3.62 -4.34
CA GLN A 49 4.65 3.66 -4.36
C GLN A 49 4.00 2.32 -4.01
N ASN A 50 2.67 2.34 -3.90
CA ASN A 50 1.87 1.12 -3.79
C ASN A 50 2.11 0.20 -4.99
N ARG A 51 2.28 -1.11 -4.73
CA ARG A 51 2.62 -2.11 -5.75
C ARG A 51 1.65 -2.10 -6.94
N TYR A 52 0.34 -1.98 -6.69
CA TYR A 52 -0.66 -1.97 -7.76
C TYR A 52 -0.52 -0.76 -8.69
N MET A 53 -0.14 0.41 -8.15
CA MET A 53 0.18 1.59 -8.95
C MET A 53 1.46 1.37 -9.75
N LEU A 54 2.51 0.85 -9.10
CA LEU A 54 3.80 0.58 -9.74
C LEU A 54 3.68 -0.38 -10.92
N LEU A 55 2.87 -1.44 -10.78
CA LEU A 55 2.66 -2.40 -11.86
C LEU A 55 1.97 -1.75 -13.07
N GLY A 56 1.02 -0.85 -12.86
CA GLY A 56 0.41 -0.06 -13.94
C GLY A 56 1.39 0.92 -14.60
N LEU A 57 2.22 1.58 -13.80
CA LEU A 57 3.18 2.58 -14.29
C LEU A 57 4.39 1.96 -15.00
N ALA A 58 4.82 0.77 -14.57
CA ALA A 58 5.96 0.05 -15.16
C ALA A 58 5.69 -0.31 -16.64
N ASP A 59 4.45 -0.63 -16.99
CA ASP A 59 4.06 -0.91 -18.38
C ASP A 59 4.34 0.30 -19.32
N ALA A 60 4.36 1.52 -18.78
CA ALA A 60 4.61 2.76 -19.52
C ALA A 60 6.08 3.25 -19.45
N LEU A 61 6.99 2.51 -18.80
CA LEU A 61 8.38 2.91 -18.61
C LEU A 61 9.33 1.79 -19.08
N PRO A 62 9.78 1.82 -20.35
CA PRO A 62 10.68 0.81 -20.89
C PRO A 62 11.93 0.60 -20.04
N GLY A 63 12.27 -0.65 -19.74
CA GLY A 63 13.40 -1.02 -18.90
C GLY A 63 13.15 -0.90 -17.39
N ALA A 64 12.00 -0.38 -16.96
CA ALA A 64 11.62 -0.41 -15.55
C ALA A 64 11.16 -1.80 -15.13
N ARG A 65 11.35 -2.10 -13.85
CA ARG A 65 10.79 -3.27 -13.18
C ARG A 65 10.29 -2.90 -11.80
N VAL A 66 9.23 -3.57 -11.36
CA VAL A 66 8.79 -3.50 -9.97
C VAL A 66 9.62 -4.51 -9.17
N LEU A 67 10.19 -4.09 -8.03
CA LEU A 67 10.93 -5.01 -7.15
C LEU A 67 9.97 -6.08 -6.60
N GLU A 68 10.46 -7.31 -6.44
CA GLU A 68 9.65 -8.43 -5.94
C GLU A 68 9.27 -8.23 -4.46
N ASP A 69 10.23 -7.79 -3.65
CA ASP A 69 10.05 -7.48 -2.24
C ASP A 69 9.23 -6.21 -1.98
N ARG A 70 8.83 -6.04 -0.72
CA ARG A 70 8.14 -4.86 -0.20
C ARG A 70 8.77 -4.41 1.11
N PHE A 71 8.78 -3.10 1.35
CA PHE A 71 9.20 -2.52 2.63
C PHE A 71 8.01 -2.29 3.58
N SER A 72 6.77 -2.39 3.10
CA SER A 72 5.55 -2.21 3.89
C SER A 72 4.36 -2.94 3.24
N ALA A 73 3.29 -3.16 4.00
CA ALA A 73 2.01 -3.66 3.53
C ALA A 73 0.91 -2.62 3.83
N ALA A 74 0.16 -2.22 2.80
CA ALA A 74 -0.99 -1.34 2.95
C ALA A 74 -2.27 -2.18 3.05
N GLU A 75 -2.76 -2.37 4.27
CA GLU A 75 -4.00 -3.10 4.53
C GLU A 75 -5.21 -2.15 4.48
N MET A 76 -6.24 -2.54 3.74
CA MET A 76 -7.51 -1.82 3.69
C MET A 76 -8.41 -2.28 4.83
N CYS A 77 -9.08 -1.34 5.50
CA CYS A 77 -9.97 -1.64 6.60
C CYS A 77 -11.28 -0.82 6.52
N LEU A 78 -12.33 -1.37 7.13
CA LEU A 78 -13.56 -0.63 7.42
C LEU A 78 -13.49 -0.12 8.85
N VAL A 79 -13.77 1.17 9.03
CA VAL A 79 -13.66 1.84 10.32
C VAL A 79 -15.05 2.12 10.88
N VAL A 80 -15.25 1.79 12.16
CA VAL A 80 -16.50 2.04 12.90
C VAL A 80 -16.22 2.98 14.07
N PRO A 81 -17.10 3.96 14.37
CA PRO A 81 -16.93 4.83 15.53
C PRO A 81 -16.77 4.06 16.84
N LYS A 82 -15.89 4.56 17.72
CA LYS A 82 -15.65 3.96 19.04
C LYS A 82 -16.96 3.83 19.83
N GLY A 83 -17.12 2.71 20.53
CA GLY A 83 -18.30 2.41 21.34
C GLY A 83 -19.48 1.78 20.58
N ARG A 84 -19.42 1.68 19.24
CA ARG A 84 -20.46 1.02 18.44
C ARG A 84 -20.18 -0.48 18.28
N THR A 85 -20.22 -1.22 19.39
CA THR A 85 -19.85 -2.66 19.43
C THR A 85 -20.69 -3.53 18.51
N ALA A 86 -22.01 -3.30 18.42
CA ALA A 86 -22.89 -4.04 17.51
C ALA A 86 -22.54 -3.80 16.03
N ALA A 87 -22.27 -2.55 15.65
CA ALA A 87 -21.85 -2.22 14.28
C ALA A 87 -20.48 -2.81 13.96
N LEU A 88 -19.54 -2.78 14.92
CA LEU A 88 -18.24 -3.44 14.76
C LEU A 88 -18.39 -4.94 14.55
N ALA A 89 -19.24 -5.61 15.33
CA ALA A 89 -19.51 -7.04 15.17
C ALA A 89 -20.06 -7.36 13.78
N TYR A 90 -21.08 -6.61 13.33
CA TYR A 90 -21.66 -6.76 12.00
C TYR A 90 -20.64 -6.55 10.88
N VAL A 91 -19.88 -5.44 10.91
CA VAL A 91 -18.88 -5.13 9.89
C VAL A 91 -17.77 -6.18 9.86
N THR A 92 -17.36 -6.70 11.02
CA THR A 92 -16.39 -7.80 11.10
C THR A 92 -16.91 -9.02 10.34
N GLU A 93 -18.12 -9.45 10.65
CA GLU A 93 -18.73 -10.63 10.02
C GLU A 93 -18.93 -10.44 8.51
N PHE A 94 -19.39 -9.26 8.10
CA PHE A 94 -19.55 -8.89 6.69
C PHE A 94 -18.22 -8.99 5.92
N VAL A 95 -17.12 -8.48 6.47
CA VAL A 95 -15.80 -8.56 5.84
C VAL A 95 -15.33 -10.01 5.73
N GLU A 96 -15.41 -10.79 6.80
CA GLU A 96 -15.01 -12.21 6.77
C GLU A 96 -15.83 -13.00 5.75
N GLN A 97 -17.15 -12.80 5.71
CA GLN A 97 -18.01 -13.46 4.74
C GLN A 97 -17.70 -13.02 3.31
N SER A 98 -17.41 -11.74 3.07
CA SER A 98 -17.06 -11.21 1.75
C SER A 98 -15.72 -11.75 1.23
N LYS A 99 -14.76 -11.98 2.13
CA LYS A 99 -13.50 -12.65 1.81
C LYS A 99 -13.75 -14.11 1.45
N ARG A 100 -14.48 -14.83 2.31
CA ARG A 100 -14.77 -16.28 2.16
C ARG A 100 -15.62 -16.62 0.94
N SER A 101 -16.60 -15.77 0.60
CA SER A 101 -17.50 -15.99 -0.54
C SER A 101 -16.87 -15.61 -1.90
N GLY A 102 -15.63 -15.11 -1.90
CA GLY A 102 -14.95 -14.65 -3.10
C GLY A 102 -15.45 -13.29 -3.62
N THR A 103 -16.33 -12.59 -2.90
CA THR A 103 -16.79 -11.25 -3.32
C THR A 103 -15.63 -10.29 -3.48
N VAL A 104 -14.69 -10.28 -2.53
CA VAL A 104 -13.49 -9.41 -2.63
C VAL A 104 -12.60 -9.82 -3.80
N GLN A 105 -12.41 -11.13 -4.03
CA GLN A 105 -11.59 -11.61 -5.15
C GLN A 105 -12.19 -11.21 -6.50
N ARG A 106 -13.51 -11.38 -6.69
CA ARG A 106 -14.19 -10.95 -7.92
C ARG A 106 -14.03 -9.46 -8.18
N ALA A 107 -14.16 -8.63 -7.15
CA ALA A 107 -13.95 -7.18 -7.29
C ALA A 107 -12.50 -6.84 -7.72
N ILE A 108 -11.50 -7.55 -7.19
CA ILE A 108 -10.10 -7.41 -7.61
C ILE A 108 -9.93 -7.79 -9.09
N ASP A 109 -10.51 -8.92 -9.49
CA ASP A 109 -10.42 -9.46 -10.84
C ASP A 109 -11.12 -8.55 -11.87
N GLU A 110 -12.34 -8.11 -11.57
CA GLU A 110 -13.14 -7.19 -12.40
C GLU A 110 -12.42 -5.85 -12.61
N ALA A 111 -11.79 -5.32 -11.55
CA ALA A 111 -10.99 -4.11 -11.61
C ALA A 111 -9.60 -4.34 -12.23
N LYS A 112 -9.24 -5.59 -12.57
CA LYS A 112 -7.94 -5.99 -13.14
C LYS A 112 -6.75 -5.50 -12.30
N LEU A 113 -6.92 -5.47 -10.98
CA LEU A 113 -5.90 -4.97 -10.06
C LEU A 113 -4.77 -6.00 -9.91
N ARG A 114 -3.58 -5.65 -10.38
CA ARG A 114 -2.37 -6.45 -10.18
C ARG A 114 -1.70 -6.09 -8.86
N GLY A 115 -1.15 -7.09 -8.16
CA GLY A 115 -0.41 -6.86 -6.91
C GLY A 115 -1.28 -6.51 -5.71
N VAL A 116 -2.59 -6.80 -5.78
CA VAL A 116 -3.54 -6.75 -4.67
C VAL A 116 -4.03 -8.17 -4.41
N SER A 117 -4.22 -8.54 -3.15
CA SER A 117 -4.73 -9.84 -2.76
C SER A 117 -5.81 -9.71 -1.69
N VAL A 118 -6.70 -10.68 -1.62
CA VAL A 118 -7.63 -10.80 -0.49
C VAL A 118 -6.81 -10.96 0.80
N ALA A 119 -7.18 -10.19 1.83
CA ALA A 119 -6.54 -10.31 3.14
C ALA A 119 -6.77 -11.71 3.73
N PRO A 120 -5.84 -12.24 4.55
CA PRO A 120 -6.06 -13.49 5.26
C PRO A 120 -7.28 -13.39 6.20
N ALA A 121 -7.77 -14.52 6.67
CA ALA A 121 -8.77 -14.55 7.74
C ALA A 121 -8.25 -13.78 8.96
N ALA A 122 -9.12 -13.02 9.62
CA ALA A 122 -8.71 -12.33 10.83
C ALA A 122 -8.28 -13.35 11.90
N PRO A 123 -7.20 -13.09 12.66
CA PRO A 123 -6.85 -13.94 13.78
C PRO A 123 -7.98 -13.92 14.83
N PRO A 124 -8.11 -14.97 15.66
CA PRO A 124 -9.06 -14.98 16.77
C PRO A 124 -8.93 -13.72 17.61
N ARG A 125 -10.06 -13.15 18.08
CA ARG A 125 -10.10 -11.86 18.80
C ARG A 125 -9.21 -11.82 20.05
N GLU A 126 -8.93 -12.98 20.64
CA GLU A 126 -8.03 -13.14 21.80
C GLU A 126 -6.56 -12.77 21.48
N ASN A 127 -6.18 -12.80 20.19
CA ASN A 127 -4.84 -12.46 19.70
C ASN A 127 -4.73 -11.03 19.15
N LEU A 128 -5.80 -10.24 19.20
CA LEU A 128 -5.74 -8.83 18.82
C LEU A 128 -5.13 -8.04 19.98
N THR A 129 -3.84 -7.76 19.91
CA THR A 129 -3.18 -6.87 20.88
C THR A 129 -3.87 -5.50 20.84
N PRO A 130 -4.52 -5.04 21.92
CA PRO A 130 -5.10 -3.70 21.95
C PRO A 130 -3.94 -2.71 21.92
N GLY A 131 -3.79 -1.94 20.84
CA GLY A 131 -2.90 -0.78 20.83
C GLY A 131 -1.81 -0.69 19.77
N ARG A 132 -1.69 -1.61 18.81
CA ARG A 132 -0.98 -1.26 17.55
C ARG A 132 -1.92 -0.48 16.63
N GLY A 133 -2.17 0.77 17.04
CA GLY A 133 -2.50 1.82 16.08
C GLY A 133 -1.30 2.10 15.19
N TYR A 134 -1.57 2.71 14.04
CA TYR A 134 -0.56 3.41 13.25
C TYR A 134 0.19 4.45 14.10
#